data_AF-A0A3A9EUP2-F1
#
_entry.id   AF-A0A3A9EUP2-F1
#
_cell.length_a   1.000
_cell.length_b   1.000
_cell.length_c   1.000
_cell.angle_alpha   90.00
_cell.angle_beta   90.00
_cell.angle_gamma   90.00
#
_symmetry.space_group_name_H-M   'P 1'
#
loop_
_entity.id
_entity.type
_entity.pdbx_description
1 polymer ?
#
loop_
_entity_poly.entity_id
_entity_poly.type
_entity_poly.pdbx_seq_one_letter_code
_entity_poly.pdbx_strand_id
1 'polypeptide(L)'
;MKKSLFRLTDMLELSIVYIFCFSLNLLLDYAKTLDLDAYILKAFLKNFIDYQPLIVSLFTFIVIVFHYQMLERKKAEIFCRILVGGTVFSITIRYVLDCLTVLIFAYLLSTLVNLHLGFNLADNFYLVLIFVTYILISARQVRKYENI
;
A
#
# COMPACT_ATOMS: atom_id res chain seq x y z
N MET A 1 -22.96 -15.16 -4.35
CA MET A 1 -22.83 -13.70 -4.65
C MET A 1 -21.38 -13.37 -5.03
N LYS A 2 -21.16 -12.81 -6.23
CA LYS A 2 -19.84 -12.49 -6.85
C LYS A 2 -19.34 -11.05 -6.55
N LYS A 3 -19.81 -10.38 -5.50
CA LYS A 3 -19.42 -8.98 -5.24
C LYS A 3 -18.16 -8.88 -4.38
N SER A 4 -17.29 -7.94 -4.77
CA SER A 4 -16.13 -7.44 -3.99
C SER A 4 -16.50 -7.21 -2.53
N LEU A 5 -15.55 -7.42 -1.62
CA LEU A 5 -15.73 -7.06 -0.21
C LEU A 5 -15.59 -5.56 0.01
N PHE A 6 -14.78 -4.91 -0.82
CA PHE A 6 -14.61 -3.45 -0.80
C PHE A 6 -15.68 -2.74 -1.60
N ARG A 7 -16.14 -1.62 -1.05
CA ARG A 7 -16.86 -0.62 -1.83
C ARG A 7 -15.84 0.14 -2.69
N LEU A 8 -16.31 0.77 -3.76
CA LEU A 8 -15.46 1.59 -4.63
C LEU A 8 -14.70 2.67 -3.85
N THR A 9 -15.34 3.28 -2.84
CA THR A 9 -14.69 4.26 -1.97
C THR A 9 -13.50 3.67 -1.20
N ASP A 10 -13.63 2.46 -0.65
CA ASP A 10 -12.54 1.81 0.08
C ASP A 10 -11.37 1.45 -0.85
N MET A 11 -11.67 1.02 -2.08
CA MET A 11 -10.66 0.76 -3.12
C MET A 11 -9.92 2.04 -3.51
N LEU A 12 -10.64 3.16 -3.64
CA LEU A 12 -10.04 4.47 -3.94
C LEU A 12 -9.17 4.97 -2.78
N GLU A 13 -9.66 4.90 -1.53
CA GLU A 13 -8.85 5.23 -0.34
C GLU A 13 -7.54 4.45 -0.34
N LEU A 14 -7.61 3.12 -0.48
CA LEU A 14 -6.42 2.26 -0.49
C LEU A 14 -5.48 2.59 -1.66
N SER A 15 -6.04 2.88 -2.85
CA SER A 15 -5.24 3.27 -4.01
C SER A 15 -4.48 4.57 -3.78
N ILE A 16 -5.10 5.57 -3.13
CA ILE A 16 -4.48 6.86 -2.83
C ILE A 16 -3.29 6.66 -1.87
N VAL A 17 -3.45 5.84 -0.83
CA VAL A 17 -2.36 5.61 0.14
C VAL A 17 -1.17 4.90 -0.51
N TYR A 18 -1.41 3.90 -1.37
CA TYR A 18 -0.32 3.25 -2.12
C TYR A 18 0.35 4.21 -3.10
N ILE A 19 -0.43 4.95 -3.91
CA ILE A 19 0.10 5.94 -4.86
C ILE A 19 0.91 7.00 -4.13
N PHE A 20 0.49 7.42 -2.95
CA PHE A 20 1.23 8.37 -2.13
C PHE A 20 2.59 7.81 -1.70
N CYS A 21 2.66 6.56 -1.24
CA CYS A 21 3.94 5.92 -0.89
C CYS A 21 4.88 5.79 -2.09
N PHE A 22 4.36 5.35 -3.24
CA PHE A 22 5.16 5.26 -4.47
C PHE A 22 5.61 6.63 -4.98
N SER A 23 4.75 7.65 -4.88
CA SER A 23 5.06 9.02 -5.27
C SER A 23 6.15 9.63 -4.40
N LEU A 24 6.13 9.35 -3.08
CA LEU A 24 7.19 9.80 -2.17
C LEU A 24 8.54 9.20 -2.53
N ASN A 25 8.58 7.90 -2.84
CA ASN A 25 9.81 7.26 -3.28
C ASN A 25 10.33 7.88 -4.59
N LEU A 26 9.43 8.07 -5.56
CA LEU A 26 9.75 8.72 -6.84
C LEU A 26 10.26 10.17 -6.66
N LEU A 27 9.67 10.92 -5.73
CA LEU A 27 10.08 12.30 -5.46
C LEU A 27 11.48 12.38 -4.85
N LEU A 28 11.83 11.43 -3.98
CA LEU A 28 13.18 11.33 -3.41
C LEU A 28 14.20 10.91 -4.47
N ASP A 29 13.84 9.97 -5.37
CA ASP A 29 14.70 9.60 -6.49
C ASP A 29 14.88 10.75 -7.48
N TYR A 30 13.83 11.51 -7.75
CA TYR A 30 13.91 12.74 -8.54
C TYR A 30 14.84 13.76 -7.88
N ALA A 31 14.73 13.97 -6.57
CA ALA A 31 15.60 14.88 -5.83
C ALA A 31 17.09 14.50 -5.92
N LYS A 32 17.43 13.21 -6.05
CA LYS A 32 18.82 12.76 -6.29
C LYS A 32 19.39 13.24 -7.63
N THR A 33 18.53 13.39 -8.63
CA THR A 33 18.93 13.76 -10.01
C THR A 33 18.99 15.27 -10.25
N LEU A 34 18.43 16.07 -9.34
CA LEU A 34 18.50 17.52 -9.42
C LEU A 34 19.92 18.00 -9.08
N ASP A 35 20.61 18.57 -10.05
CA ASP A 35 21.81 19.36 -9.76
C ASP A 35 21.38 20.77 -9.35
N LEU A 36 21.39 20.99 -8.03
CA LEU A 36 20.99 22.26 -7.44
C LEU A 36 22.23 23.14 -7.23
N ASP A 37 22.24 24.31 -7.87
CA ASP A 37 23.29 25.33 -7.70
C ASP A 37 23.32 25.93 -6.28
N ALA A 38 22.18 25.90 -5.58
CA ALA A 38 22.07 26.42 -4.23
C ALA A 38 22.62 25.43 -3.19
N TYR A 39 23.83 25.72 -2.68
CA TYR A 39 24.52 24.89 -1.67
C TYR A 39 23.66 24.54 -0.45
N ILE A 40 22.92 25.52 0.09
CA ILE A 40 22.07 25.34 1.28
C ILE A 40 20.94 24.34 1.00
N LEU A 41 20.28 24.45 -0.15
CA LEU A 41 19.18 23.56 -0.54
C LEU A 41 19.68 22.14 -0.81
N LYS A 42 20.86 22.02 -1.46
CA LYS A 42 21.53 20.73 -1.71
C LYS A 42 21.87 20.02 -0.40
N ALA A 43 22.43 20.73 0.57
CA ALA A 43 22.76 20.18 1.88
C ALA A 43 21.51 19.73 2.66
N PHE A 44 20.42 20.50 2.57
CA PHE A 44 19.15 20.13 3.20
C PHE A 44 18.57 18.85 2.59
N LEU A 45 18.44 18.79 1.26
CA LEU A 45 17.88 17.63 0.55
C LEU A 45 18.74 16.38 0.68
N LYS A 46 20.06 16.52 0.80
CA LYS A 46 20.97 15.40 1.03
C LYS A 46 20.59 14.59 2.28
N ASN A 47 20.19 15.26 3.37
CA ASN A 47 19.73 14.56 4.56
C ASN A 47 18.48 13.70 4.26
N PHE A 48 17.52 14.21 3.47
CA PHE A 48 16.32 13.43 3.12
C PHE A 48 16.64 12.24 2.23
N ILE A 49 17.61 12.39 1.32
CA ILE A 49 18.10 11.31 0.45
C ILE A 49 18.80 10.23 1.29
N ASP A 50 19.69 10.63 2.20
CA ASP A 50 20.45 9.69 3.04
C ASP A 50 19.51 8.91 3.99
N TYR A 51 18.43 9.55 4.47
CA TYR A 51 17.40 8.92 5.30
C TYR A 51 16.19 8.39 4.51
N GLN A 52 16.24 8.32 3.18
CA GLN A 52 15.13 7.87 2.34
C GLN A 52 14.52 6.53 2.79
N PRO A 53 15.29 5.46 3.08
CA PRO A 53 14.70 4.19 3.52
C PRO A 53 13.89 4.33 4.81
N LEU A 54 14.34 5.18 5.74
CA LEU A 54 13.69 5.41 7.03
C LEU A 54 12.39 6.20 6.82
N ILE A 55 12.44 7.26 6.01
CA ILE A 55 11.26 8.06 5.64
C ILE A 55 10.20 7.16 4.98
N VAL A 56 10.59 6.41 3.94
CA VAL A 56 9.69 5.49 3.24
C VAL A 56 9.11 4.46 4.19
N SER A 57 9.92 3.90 5.10
CA SER A 57 9.45 2.97 6.13
C SER A 57 8.38 3.57 7.04
N LEU A 58 8.52 4.84 7.46
CA LEU A 58 7.50 5.52 8.28
C LEU A 58 6.16 5.64 7.54
N PHE A 59 6.20 5.95 6.24
CA PHE A 59 4.97 6.01 5.43
C PHE A 59 4.35 4.63 5.21
N THR A 60 5.15 3.56 5.12
CA THR A 60 4.58 2.21 5.07
C THR A 60 3.79 1.85 6.33
N PHE A 61 4.14 2.42 7.49
CA PHE A 61 3.36 2.20 8.72
C PHE A 61 1.94 2.79 8.61
N ILE A 62 1.78 3.92 7.94
CA ILE A 62 0.46 4.53 7.68
C ILE A 62 -0.42 3.57 6.87
N VAL A 63 0.14 2.89 5.87
CA VAL A 63 -0.56 1.87 5.07
C VAL A 63 -1.08 0.73 5.95
N ILE A 64 -0.29 0.28 6.94
CA ILE A 64 -0.72 -0.76 7.89
C ILE A 64 -1.93 -0.30 8.69
N VAL A 65 -1.89 0.93 9.22
CA VAL A 65 -3.00 1.51 10.00
C VAL A 65 -4.26 1.59 9.13
N PHE A 66 -4.12 1.99 7.86
CA PHE A 66 -5.24 2.00 6.92
C PHE A 66 -5.82 0.61 6.66
N HIS A 67 -4.99 -0.41 6.48
CA HIS A 67 -5.47 -1.79 6.34
C HIS A 67 -6.27 -2.26 7.57
N TYR A 68 -5.80 -1.90 8.77
CA TYR A 68 -6.48 -2.23 10.01
C TYR A 68 -7.83 -1.51 10.12
N GLN A 69 -7.84 -0.19 9.92
CA GLN A 69 -9.05 0.62 9.99
C GLN A 69 -10.10 0.18 8.96
N MET A 70 -9.66 -0.20 7.76
CA MET A 70 -10.54 -0.72 6.72
C MET A 70 -11.17 -2.06 7.12
N LEU A 71 -10.39 -2.96 7.74
CA LEU A 71 -10.91 -4.24 8.21
C LEU A 71 -11.93 -4.06 9.34
N GLU A 72 -11.66 -3.14 10.27
CA GLU A 72 -12.57 -2.81 11.38
C GLU A 72 -13.92 -2.26 10.88
N ARG A 73 -13.89 -1.34 9.89
CA ARG A 73 -15.10 -0.82 9.23
C ARG A 73 -15.94 -1.93 8.57
N LYS A 74 -15.32 -3.06 8.18
CA LYS A 74 -15.98 -4.19 7.51
C LYS A 74 -16.32 -5.35 8.44
N LYS A 75 -16.02 -5.26 9.73
CA LYS A 75 -16.27 -6.32 10.71
C LYS A 75 -17.72 -6.85 10.66
N ALA A 76 -18.71 -5.96 10.63
CA ALA A 76 -20.12 -6.34 10.59
C ALA A 76 -20.48 -7.10 9.30
N GLU A 77 -19.97 -6.66 8.14
CA GLU A 77 -20.25 -7.32 6.86
C GLU A 77 -19.59 -8.71 6.79
N ILE A 78 -18.35 -8.83 7.29
CA ILE A 78 -17.64 -10.10 7.39
C ILE A 78 -18.42 -11.07 8.29
N PHE A 79 -18.86 -10.61 9.46
CA PHE A 79 -19.66 -11.41 10.39
C PHE A 79 -20.99 -11.87 9.77
N CYS A 80 -21.74 -10.97 9.11
CA CYS A 80 -22.97 -11.34 8.40
C CYS A 80 -22.72 -12.37 7.29
N ARG A 81 -21.62 -12.26 6.54
CA ARG A 81 -21.26 -13.25 5.51
C ARG A 81 -20.93 -14.62 6.10
N ILE A 82 -20.31 -14.67 7.29
CA ILE A 82 -20.06 -15.92 8.03
C ILE A 82 -21.38 -16.54 8.50
N LEU A 83 -22.28 -15.72 9.09
CA LEU A 83 -23.58 -16.17 9.59
C LEU A 83 -24.48 -16.78 8.50
N VAL A 84 -24.42 -16.25 7.28
CA VAL A 84 -25.16 -16.76 6.10
C VAL A 84 -24.49 -18.02 5.50
N GLY A 85 -23.44 -18.56 6.13
CA GLY A 85 -22.76 -19.80 5.73
C GLY A 85 -21.52 -19.59 4.85
N GLY A 86 -20.97 -18.38 4.77
CA GLY A 86 -19.71 -18.10 4.08
C GLY A 86 -18.50 -18.59 4.87
N THR A 87 -17.59 -19.31 4.24
CA THR A 87 -16.35 -19.75 4.91
C THR A 87 -15.37 -18.59 5.07
N VAL A 88 -14.74 -18.49 6.24
CA VAL A 88 -13.71 -17.49 6.57
C VAL A 88 -12.57 -17.52 5.55
N PHE A 89 -12.19 -18.71 5.07
CA PHE A 89 -11.19 -18.90 4.04
C PHE A 89 -11.57 -18.20 2.72
N SER A 90 -12.82 -18.36 2.27
CA SER A 90 -13.29 -17.73 1.03
C SER A 90 -13.37 -16.20 1.14
N ILE A 91 -13.64 -15.66 2.34
CA ILE A 91 -13.66 -14.22 2.60
C ILE A 91 -12.22 -13.67 2.63
N THR A 92 -11.31 -14.39 3.27
CA THR A 92 -9.88 -14.04 3.35
C THR A 92 -9.24 -13.99 1.97
N ILE A 93 -9.48 -15.00 1.12
CA ILE A 93 -8.95 -15.01 -0.26
C ILE A 93 -9.45 -13.80 -1.05
N ARG A 94 -10.75 -13.46 -0.93
CA ARG A 94 -11.30 -12.29 -1.62
C ARG A 94 -10.66 -11.00 -1.15
N TYR A 95 -10.51 -10.81 0.16
CA TYR A 95 -9.82 -9.65 0.73
C TYR A 95 -8.40 -9.52 0.16
N VAL A 96 -7.64 -10.62 0.13
CA VAL A 96 -6.27 -10.62 -0.42
C VAL A 96 -6.27 -10.26 -1.90
N LEU A 97 -7.16 -10.86 -2.70
CA LEU A 97 -7.27 -10.55 -4.14
C LEU A 97 -7.66 -9.10 -4.39
N ASP A 98 -8.64 -8.57 -3.66
CA ASP A 98 -9.08 -7.19 -3.80
C ASP A 98 -7.93 -6.21 -3.40
N CYS A 99 -7.18 -6.48 -2.33
CA CYS A 99 -6.01 -5.68 -1.97
C CYS A 99 -4.87 -5.77 -3.00
N LEU A 100 -4.60 -6.98 -3.52
CA LEU A 100 -3.56 -7.21 -4.53
C LEU A 100 -3.89 -6.52 -5.86
N THR A 101 -5.15 -6.54 -6.29
CA THR A 101 -5.54 -5.85 -7.53
C THR A 101 -5.30 -4.34 -7.43
N VAL A 102 -5.63 -3.72 -6.30
CA VAL A 102 -5.34 -2.29 -6.05
C VAL A 102 -3.84 -2.02 -5.99
N LEU A 103 -3.07 -2.91 -5.35
CA LEU A 103 -1.61 -2.78 -5.27
C LEU A 103 -0.95 -2.89 -6.65
N ILE A 104 -1.35 -3.88 -7.46
CA ILE A 104 -0.84 -4.07 -8.83
C ILE A 104 -1.15 -2.84 -9.68
N PHE A 105 -2.36 -2.29 -9.57
CA PHE A 105 -2.74 -1.07 -10.29
C PHE A 105 -1.85 0.11 -9.91
N ALA A 106 -1.66 0.37 -8.61
CA ALA A 106 -0.79 1.45 -8.13
C ALA A 106 0.68 1.25 -8.55
N TYR A 107 1.18 0.01 -8.50
CA TYR A 107 2.54 -0.33 -8.91
C TYR A 107 2.76 -0.14 -10.41
N LEU A 108 1.80 -0.54 -11.26
CA LEU A 108 1.89 -0.34 -12.71
C LEU A 108 1.94 1.15 -13.05
N LEU A 109 1.10 1.95 -12.39
CA LEU A 109 1.10 3.41 -12.56
C LEU A 109 2.46 4.00 -12.16
N SER A 110 3.00 3.62 -11.00
CA SER A 110 4.32 4.07 -10.53
C SER A 110 5.44 3.64 -11.47
N THR A 111 5.42 2.40 -11.96
CA THR A 111 6.44 1.86 -12.86
C THR A 111 6.46 2.61 -14.17
N LEU A 112 5.29 2.96 -14.72
CA LEU A 112 5.17 3.72 -15.95
C LEU A 112 5.83 5.11 -15.80
N VAL A 113 5.59 5.81 -14.68
CA VAL A 113 6.24 7.10 -14.41
C VAL A 113 7.75 6.95 -14.22
N ASN A 114 8.21 5.93 -13.49
CA ASN A 114 9.65 5.71 -13.27
C ASN A 114 10.40 5.36 -14.57
N LEU A 115 9.77 4.58 -15.47
CA LEU A 115 10.32 4.30 -16.79
C LEU A 115 10.42 5.57 -17.65
N HIS A 116 9.43 6.45 -17.59
CA HIS A 116 9.48 7.74 -18.29
C HIS A 116 10.60 8.65 -17.78
N LEU A 117 10.92 8.60 -16.49
CA LEU A 117 11.99 9.39 -15.87
C LEU A 117 13.37 8.71 -15.89
N GLY A 118 13.45 7.43 -16.28
CA GLY A 118 14.70 6.66 -16.31
C GLY A 118 15.23 6.24 -14.94
N PHE A 119 14.36 6.17 -13.92
CA PHE A 119 14.74 5.80 -12.56
C PHE A 119 14.78 4.28 -12.34
N ASN A 120 15.54 3.85 -11.34
CA ASN A 120 15.67 2.44 -10.99
C ASN A 120 14.37 1.91 -10.36
N LEU A 121 13.96 0.70 -10.76
CA LEU A 121 12.73 0.05 -10.28
C LEU A 121 12.92 -0.79 -9.01
N ALA A 122 14.17 -0.94 -8.54
CA ALA A 122 14.51 -1.77 -7.39
C ALA A 122 13.76 -1.33 -6.12
N ASP A 123 13.74 -0.03 -5.82
CA ASP A 123 13.13 0.50 -4.60
C ASP A 123 11.60 0.31 -4.59
N ASN A 124 10.96 0.47 -5.76
CA ASN A 124 9.53 0.18 -5.90
C ASN A 124 9.23 -1.31 -5.74
N PHE A 125 10.12 -2.19 -6.21
CA PHE A 125 9.95 -3.63 -6.03
C PHE A 125 10.02 -4.02 -4.54
N TYR A 126 10.96 -3.45 -3.79
CA TYR A 126 11.01 -3.64 -2.33
C TYR A 126 9.74 -3.14 -1.63
N LEU A 127 9.21 -1.98 -2.05
CA LEU A 127 7.93 -1.47 -1.54
C LEU A 127 6.76 -2.43 -1.81
N VAL A 128 6.68 -3.01 -3.01
CA VAL A 128 5.65 -4.02 -3.32
C VAL A 128 5.78 -5.22 -2.40
N LEU A 129 6.99 -5.74 -2.19
CA LEU A 129 7.21 -6.88 -1.29
C LEU A 129 6.74 -6.55 0.14
N ILE A 130 7.07 -5.37 0.64
CA ILE A 130 6.63 -4.89 1.96
C ILE A 130 5.10 -4.86 2.02
N PHE A 131 4.42 -4.27 1.04
CA PHE A 131 2.95 -4.22 1.04
C PHE A 131 2.30 -5.60 0.91
N VAL A 132 2.87 -6.52 0.13
CA VAL A 132 2.39 -7.91 0.07
C VAL A 132 2.48 -8.59 1.44
N THR A 133 3.58 -8.40 2.18
CA THR A 133 3.68 -8.96 3.54
C THR A 133 2.62 -8.39 4.46
N TYR A 134 2.32 -7.10 4.38
CA TYR A 134 1.27 -6.47 5.18
C TYR A 134 -0.14 -6.96 4.82
N ILE A 135 -0.45 -7.14 3.54
CA ILE A 135 -1.71 -7.73 3.09
C ILE A 135 -1.89 -9.13 3.69
N LEU A 136 -0.83 -9.95 3.72
CA LEU A 136 -0.88 -11.29 4.32
C LEU A 136 -1.06 -11.24 5.84
N ILE A 137 -0.43 -10.28 6.53
CA ILE A 137 -0.59 -10.09 7.97
C ILE A 137 -2.01 -9.61 8.30
N SER A 138 -2.54 -8.63 7.57
CA SER A 138 -3.91 -8.13 7.78
C SER A 138 -4.96 -9.19 7.43
N ALA A 139 -4.71 -10.02 6.41
CA ALA A 139 -5.57 -11.15 6.08
C ALA A 139 -5.69 -12.18 7.23
N ARG A 140 -4.65 -12.36 8.05
CA ARG A 140 -4.74 -13.23 9.24
C ARG A 140 -5.72 -12.69 10.27
N GLN A 141 -5.89 -11.36 10.38
CA GLN A 141 -6.83 -10.77 11.32
C GLN A 141 -8.29 -11.08 10.97
N VAL A 142 -8.60 -11.37 9.69
CA VAL A 142 -9.94 -11.82 9.26
C VAL A 142 -10.36 -13.09 10.02
N ARG A 143 -9.41 -13.99 10.32
CA ARG A 143 -9.68 -15.23 11.08
C ARG A 143 -10.08 -14.98 12.53
N LYS A 144 -9.68 -13.84 13.11
CA LYS A 144 -10.03 -13.51 14.50
C LYS A 144 -11.55 -13.35 14.70
N TYR A 145 -12.29 -13.04 13.63
CA TYR A 145 -13.74 -12.88 13.66
C TYR A 145 -14.51 -14.21 13.62
N GLU A 146 -13.84 -15.36 13.49
CA GLU A 146 -14.44 -16.69 13.60
C GLU A 146 -14.77 -17.07 15.05
N ASN A 147 -14.04 -16.48 16.02
CA ASN A 147 -14.14 -16.81 17.44
C ASN A 147 -15.02 -15.82 18.24
N ILE A 148 -15.88 -15.04 17.56
CA ILE A 148 -16.85 -14.10 18.18
C ILE A 148 -18.25 -14.60 17.88
#